data_AF-A0A7S2BVQ1-F1
#
_entry.id   AF-A0A7S2BVQ1-F1
#
_cell.length_a   1.000
_cell.length_b   1.000
_cell.length_c   1.000
_cell.angle_alpha   90.00
_cell.angle_beta   90.00
_cell.angle_gamma   90.00
#
_symmetry.space_group_name_H-M   'P 1'
#
loop_
_entity.id
_entity.type
_entity.pdbx_description
1 polymer ?
#
loop_
_entity_poly.entity_id
_entity_poly.type
_entity_poly.pdbx_seq_one_letter_code
_entity_poly.pdbx_strand_id
1 'polypeptide(L)'
;VAKVQAYDYEEIVRVRDTDAQLAGAPDETPQLNLVPEDALNGHAFHTYSLVSGDGSVEFQFRHNVAGRRMYAEGTTDAVGYLAKQIQAKGGANQRIYSMVDVLNAGAL
;
A
#
# COMPACT_ATOMS: atom_id res chain seq x y z
N VAL A 1 30.08 11.92 -6.64
CA VAL A 1 28.90 11.73 -5.75
C VAL A 1 27.68 11.74 -6.64
N ALA A 2 26.96 10.62 -6.74
CA ALA A 2 25.74 10.56 -7.54
C ALA A 2 24.78 11.64 -7.04
N LYS A 3 24.34 12.53 -7.93
CA LYS A 3 23.30 13.51 -7.59
C LYS A 3 22.04 12.69 -7.30
N VAL A 4 21.54 12.76 -6.07
CA VAL A 4 20.19 12.29 -5.76
C VAL A 4 19.27 13.19 -6.56
N GLN A 5 18.71 12.65 -7.65
CA GLN A 5 17.67 13.32 -8.40
C GLN A 5 16.46 13.39 -7.47
N ALA A 6 16.03 14.61 -7.15
CA ALA A 6 14.79 14.79 -6.41
C ALA A 6 13.65 14.32 -7.31
N TYR A 7 12.86 13.34 -6.85
CA TYR A 7 11.73 12.82 -7.60
C TYR A 7 10.68 13.92 -7.76
N ASP A 8 10.32 14.21 -9.01
CA ASP A 8 9.31 15.20 -9.35
C ASP A 8 7.92 14.57 -9.21
N TYR A 9 6.98 15.28 -8.59
CA TYR A 9 5.59 14.83 -8.54
C TYR A 9 4.98 14.68 -9.95
N GLU A 10 5.52 15.41 -10.93
CA GLU A 10 5.14 15.31 -12.33
C GLU A 10 5.47 13.92 -12.95
N GLU A 11 6.38 13.15 -12.36
CA GLU A 11 6.71 11.79 -12.82
C GLU A 11 5.69 10.73 -12.37
N ILE A 12 4.72 11.09 -11.52
CA ILE A 12 3.69 10.16 -11.04
C ILE A 12 2.62 9.93 -12.11
N VAL A 13 2.67 8.77 -12.74
CA VAL A 13 1.63 8.34 -13.68
C VAL A 13 0.39 7.86 -12.92
N ARG A 14 -0.74 8.54 -13.15
CA ARG A 14 -2.05 8.15 -12.60
C ARG A 14 -2.92 7.54 -13.69
N VAL A 15 -3.02 6.22 -13.71
CA VAL A 15 -3.88 5.51 -14.66
C VAL A 15 -5.34 5.62 -14.19
N ARG A 16 -6.14 6.41 -14.92
CA ARG A 16 -7.58 6.63 -14.61
C ARG A 16 -8.52 6.02 -15.64
N ASP A 17 -8.00 5.74 -16.83
CA ASP A 17 -8.74 5.10 -17.90
C ASP A 17 -9.01 3.62 -17.55
N THR A 18 -10.24 3.18 -17.74
CA THR A 18 -10.68 1.82 -17.35
C THR A 18 -10.00 0.75 -18.20
N ASP A 19 -9.91 0.96 -19.51
CA ASP A 19 -9.28 0.00 -20.41
C ASP A 19 -7.79 -0.15 -20.09
N ALA A 20 -7.11 0.95 -19.76
CA ALA A 20 -5.73 0.95 -19.30
C ALA A 20 -5.54 0.27 -17.92
N GLN A 21 -6.50 0.42 -17.00
CA GLN A 21 -6.47 -0.31 -15.71
C GLN A 21 -6.66 -1.81 -15.89
N LEU A 22 -7.53 -2.22 -16.82
CA LEU A 22 -7.76 -3.61 -17.17
C LEU A 22 -6.60 -4.23 -17.96
N ALA A 23 -5.94 -3.45 -18.83
CA ALA A 23 -4.80 -3.89 -19.64
C ALA A 23 -3.48 -3.92 -18.87
N GLY A 24 -3.41 -3.22 -17.73
CA GLY A 24 -2.21 -3.10 -16.91
C GLY A 24 -1.28 -2.00 -17.42
N ALA A 25 -0.40 -1.52 -16.54
CA ALA A 25 0.59 -0.53 -16.93
C ALA A 25 1.52 -1.10 -18.04
N PRO A 26 1.98 -0.28 -19.00
CA PRO A 26 2.84 -0.71 -20.09
C PRO A 26 4.28 -1.04 -19.66
N ASP A 27 4.58 -1.13 -18.36
CA ASP A 27 5.88 -1.56 -17.86
C ASP A 27 6.13 -3.04 -18.14
N GLU A 28 7.37 -3.52 -18.00
CA GLU A 28 7.81 -4.85 -18.45
C GLU A 28 7.08 -6.04 -17.77
N THR A 29 6.12 -5.77 -16.86
CA THR A 29 5.23 -6.77 -16.26
C THR A 29 3.74 -6.36 -16.28
N PRO A 30 3.11 -6.18 -17.46
CA PRO A 30 1.73 -5.66 -17.56
C PRO A 30 0.71 -6.53 -16.83
N GLN A 31 0.90 -7.86 -16.90
CA GLN A 31 0.06 -8.89 -16.26
C GLN A 31 -0.06 -8.73 -14.75
N LEU A 32 0.94 -8.07 -14.18
CA LEU A 32 1.12 -7.96 -12.76
C LEU A 32 0.36 -6.73 -12.24
N ASN A 33 0.18 -5.68 -13.06
CA ASN A 33 -0.54 -4.42 -12.78
C ASN A 33 -2.02 -4.42 -13.22
N LEU A 34 -2.58 -5.58 -13.59
CA LEU A 34 -3.98 -5.70 -14.00
C LEU A 34 -4.91 -5.49 -12.82
N VAL A 35 -5.83 -4.54 -12.93
CA VAL A 35 -6.93 -4.40 -11.98
C VAL A 35 -8.02 -5.40 -12.38
N PRO A 36 -8.44 -6.33 -11.50
CA PRO A 36 -9.57 -7.20 -11.77
C PRO A 36 -10.85 -6.41 -12.08
N GLU A 37 -11.66 -6.87 -13.03
CA GLU A 37 -12.88 -6.18 -13.46
C GLU A 37 -13.86 -5.94 -12.29
N ASP A 38 -13.97 -6.91 -11.38
CA ASP A 38 -14.80 -6.83 -10.17
C ASP A 38 -14.27 -5.84 -9.11
N ALA A 39 -13.00 -5.40 -9.24
CA ALA A 39 -12.36 -4.45 -8.36
C ALA A 39 -12.24 -3.03 -8.95
N LEU A 40 -12.69 -2.78 -10.18
CA LEU A 40 -12.60 -1.45 -10.84
C LEU A 40 -13.21 -0.33 -10.00
N ASN A 41 -14.35 -0.61 -9.34
CA ASN A 41 -15.05 0.36 -8.49
C ASN A 41 -14.43 0.53 -7.09
N GLY A 42 -13.33 -0.15 -6.79
CA GLY A 42 -12.65 -0.05 -5.50
C GLY A 42 -11.38 -0.86 -5.47
N HIS A 43 -10.27 -0.22 -5.83
CA HIS A 43 -8.93 -0.80 -5.74
C HIS A 43 -7.89 0.29 -5.43
N ALA A 44 -6.71 -0.14 -5.04
CA ALA A 44 -5.53 0.71 -4.88
C ALA A 44 -4.29 -0.07 -5.31
N PHE A 45 -3.82 0.18 -6.52
CA PHE A 45 -2.65 -0.47 -7.11
C PHE A 45 -1.57 0.58 -7.28
N HIS A 46 -0.37 0.34 -6.72
CA HIS A 46 0.77 1.23 -6.91
C HIS A 46 2.02 0.43 -7.19
N THR A 47 2.83 0.99 -8.08
CA THR A 47 4.12 0.47 -8.50
C THR A 47 5.14 1.60 -8.40
N TYR A 48 6.27 1.32 -7.76
CA TYR A 48 7.39 2.24 -7.61
C TYR A 48 8.62 1.58 -8.24
N SER A 49 9.18 2.21 -9.27
CA SER A 49 10.37 1.73 -9.96
C SER A 49 11.58 2.63 -9.65
N LEU A 50 12.72 2.00 -9.39
CA LEU A 50 14.01 2.66 -9.17
C LEU A 50 15.01 2.05 -10.14
N VAL A 51 15.44 2.82 -11.14
CA VAL A 51 16.37 2.38 -12.19
C VAL A 51 17.74 3.02 -11.96
N SER A 52 18.81 2.23 -12.09
CA SER A 52 20.19 2.76 -12.02
C SER A 52 20.46 3.76 -13.14
N GLY A 53 21.41 4.68 -12.93
CA GLY A 53 21.70 5.72 -13.93
C GLY A 53 22.19 5.20 -15.29
N ASP A 54 22.69 3.96 -15.34
CA ASP A 54 23.09 3.27 -16.57
C ASP A 54 22.01 2.30 -17.10
N GLY A 55 20.85 2.23 -16.45
CA GLY A 55 19.72 1.38 -16.83
C GLY A 55 19.92 -0.12 -16.56
N SER A 56 21.04 -0.53 -15.97
CA SER A 56 21.38 -1.96 -15.83
C SER A 56 20.67 -2.67 -14.66
N VAL A 57 20.13 -1.91 -13.70
CA VAL A 57 19.47 -2.45 -12.50
C VAL A 57 18.15 -1.72 -12.25
N GLU A 58 17.09 -2.48 -12.00
CA GLU A 58 15.80 -1.97 -11.53
C GLU A 58 15.38 -2.64 -10.22
N PHE A 59 14.89 -1.83 -9.28
CA PHE A 59 14.09 -2.29 -8.15
C PHE A 59 12.65 -1.85 -8.33
N GLN A 60 11.72 -2.76 -8.13
CA GLN A 60 10.29 -2.48 -8.20
C GLN A 60 9.57 -2.87 -6.91
N PHE A 61 8.81 -1.94 -6.32
CA PHE A 61 7.97 -2.17 -5.14
C PHE A 61 6.51 -2.02 -5.50
N ARG A 62 5.67 -2.94 -5.02
CA ARG A 62 4.26 -3.01 -5.42
C ARG A 62 3.36 -3.37 -4.25
N HIS A 63 2.19 -2.76 -4.23
CA HIS A 63 1.12 -3.09 -3.29
C HIS A 63 -0.22 -2.89 -3.96
N ASN A 64 -0.94 -4.00 -4.11
CA ASN A 64 -2.18 -4.08 -4.87
C ASN A 64 -3.29 -4.52 -3.93
N VAL A 65 -4.24 -3.63 -3.69
CA VAL A 65 -5.43 -3.90 -2.89
C VAL A 65 -6.63 -3.94 -3.82
N ALA A 66 -7.24 -5.12 -3.94
CA ALA A 66 -8.52 -5.31 -4.61
C ALA A 66 -9.66 -5.25 -3.59
N GLY A 67 -10.65 -4.40 -3.83
CA GLY A 67 -11.79 -4.22 -2.94
C GLY A 67 -11.40 -3.55 -1.61
N ARG A 68 -12.06 -4.00 -0.53
CA ARG A 68 -11.94 -3.36 0.80
C ARG A 68 -11.54 -4.32 1.92
N ARG A 69 -11.27 -5.59 1.61
CA ARG A 69 -11.00 -6.64 2.61
C ARG A 69 -9.85 -6.27 3.55
N MET A 70 -8.74 -5.79 3.00
CA MET A 70 -7.57 -5.37 3.79
C MET A 70 -7.90 -4.32 4.86
N TYR A 71 -8.78 -3.36 4.53
CA TYR A 71 -9.19 -2.33 5.49
C TYR A 71 -10.12 -2.89 6.57
N ALA A 72 -11.01 -3.80 6.20
CA ALA A 72 -11.93 -4.46 7.14
C ALA A 72 -11.15 -5.35 8.14
N GLU A 73 -10.19 -6.13 7.65
CA GLU A 73 -9.32 -6.98 8.47
C GLU A 73 -8.46 -6.12 9.41
N GLY A 74 -7.77 -5.10 8.89
CA GLY A 74 -6.97 -4.20 9.72
C GLY A 74 -7.81 -3.44 10.77
N THR A 75 -9.07 -3.13 10.47
CA THR A 75 -9.99 -2.55 11.47
C THR A 75 -10.35 -3.55 12.56
N THR A 76 -10.57 -4.82 12.19
CA THR A 76 -10.85 -5.90 13.15
C THR A 76 -9.67 -6.12 14.09
N ASP A 77 -8.45 -6.12 13.55
CA ASP A 77 -7.22 -6.19 14.33
C ASP A 77 -7.10 -4.98 15.27
N ALA A 78 -7.34 -3.75 14.79
CA ALA A 78 -7.28 -2.55 15.61
C ALA A 78 -8.32 -2.58 16.77
N VAL A 79 -9.51 -3.10 16.53
CA VAL A 79 -10.55 -3.28 17.57
C VAL A 79 -10.08 -4.31 18.61
N GLY A 80 -9.54 -5.45 18.17
CA GLY A 80 -8.99 -6.48 19.05
C GLY A 80 -7.83 -5.96 19.89
N TYR A 81 -6.93 -5.19 19.29
CA TYR A 81 -5.85 -4.49 19.98
C TYR A 81 -6.41 -3.56 21.06
N LEU A 82 -7.33 -2.66 20.68
CA LEU A 82 -7.88 -1.69 21.61
C LEU A 82 -8.61 -2.36 22.79
N ALA A 83 -9.34 -3.44 22.54
CA ALA A 83 -10.00 -4.22 23.58
C ALA A 83 -8.98 -4.80 24.59
N LYS A 84 -7.85 -5.37 24.11
CA LYS A 84 -6.76 -5.83 24.97
C LYS A 84 -6.16 -4.67 25.79
N GLN A 85 -5.98 -3.49 25.19
CA GLN A 85 -5.47 -2.30 25.89
C GLN A 85 -6.41 -1.80 26.98
N ILE A 86 -7.73 -1.88 26.78
CA ILE A 86 -8.74 -1.52 27.78
C ILE A 86 -8.72 -2.53 28.94
N GLN A 87 -8.72 -3.83 28.66
CA GLN A 87 -8.74 -4.89 29.67
C GLN A 87 -7.47 -4.95 30.50
N ALA A 88 -6.31 -4.84 29.86
CA ALA A 88 -5.01 -4.85 30.53
C ALA A 88 -4.82 -3.64 31.45
N LYS A 89 -5.66 -2.61 31.33
CA LYS A 89 -5.42 -1.33 31.97
C LYS A 89 -6.67 -0.73 32.60
N GLY A 90 -6.87 -1.06 33.87
CA GLY A 90 -7.46 -0.12 34.84
C GLY A 90 -6.61 1.14 35.09
N GLY A 91 -5.75 1.57 34.14
CA GLY A 91 -4.74 2.63 34.37
C GLY A 91 -3.82 2.98 33.20
N ALA A 92 -4.27 2.92 31.93
CA ALA A 92 -3.45 3.35 30.80
C ALA A 92 -3.28 4.86 30.76
N ASN A 93 -2.04 5.36 30.77
CA ASN A 93 -1.79 6.77 30.46
C ASN A 93 -2.01 7.06 28.96
N GLN A 94 -1.68 6.12 28.07
CA GLN A 94 -1.95 6.24 26.63
C GLN A 94 -3.41 5.88 26.34
N ARG A 95 -4.09 6.76 25.60
CA ARG A 95 -5.50 6.61 25.21
C ARG A 95 -5.74 6.69 23.70
N ILE A 96 -4.75 7.19 22.96
CA ILE A 96 -4.80 7.33 21.50
C ILE A 96 -3.73 6.41 20.92
N TYR A 97 -4.14 5.65 19.90
CA TYR A 97 -3.32 4.64 19.24
C TYR A 97 -3.43 4.81 17.72
N SER A 98 -2.41 4.31 17.02
CA SER A 98 -2.26 4.31 15.58
C SER A 98 -2.09 2.87 15.06
N MET A 99 -2.12 2.68 13.74
CA MET A 99 -1.82 1.36 13.16
C MET A 99 -0.38 0.91 13.39
N VAL A 100 0.57 1.82 13.67
CA VAL A 100 1.93 1.44 14.05
C VAL A 100 1.93 0.74 15.42
N ASP A 101 1.11 1.21 16.37
CA ASP A 101 0.95 0.56 17.67
C ASP A 101 0.35 -0.84 17.53
N VAL A 102 -0.65 -0.99 16.65
CA VAL A 102 -1.28 -2.28 16.34
C VAL A 102 -0.26 -3.24 15.72
N LEU A 103 0.50 -2.80 14.72
CA LEU A 103 1.51 -3.62 14.06
C LEU A 103 2.65 -4.05 14.99
N ASN A 104 3.12 -3.15 15.85
CA ASN A 104 4.18 -3.46 16.83
C ASN A 104 3.74 -4.46 17.91
N ALA A 105 2.43 -4.60 18.14
CA ALA A 105 1.89 -5.62 19.03
C ALA A 105 1.95 -7.03 18.43
N GLY A 106 2.23 -7.14 17.13
CA GLY A 106 2.24 -8.40 16.38
C GLY A 106 0.85 -8.84 15.91
N ALA A 107 0.80 -9.97 15.20
CA ALA A 107 -0.46 -10.59 14.81
C ALA A 107 -1.26 -10.96 16.07
N LEU A 108 -2.54 -10.56 16.10
CA LEU A 108 -3.43 -10.74 17.25
C LEU A 108 -4.10 -12.11 17.32
#